data_AF-A0A7G9R3N6-F1
#
_entry.id   AF-A0A7G9R3N6-F1
#
_cell.length_a   1.000
_cell.length_b   1.000
_cell.length_c   1.000
_cell.angle_alpha   90.00
_cell.angle_beta   90.00
_cell.angle_gamma   90.00
#
_symmetry.space_group_name_H-M   'P 1'
#
loop_
_entity.id
_entity.type
_entity.pdbx_description
1 polymer ?
#
loop_
_entity_poly.entity_id
_entity_poly.type
_entity_poly.pdbx_seq_one_letter_code
_entity_poly.pdbx_strand_id
1 'polypeptide(L)'
;MFLLKLLLLAAVVVAVWYVVRAVRSTSASGEVSFAPVETLPAEARQVIDAALARGETLAAARHYRAATGAGLAQSRAAVETYRWKQGGPAA
;
A
#
# COMPACT_ATOMS: atom_id res chain seq x y z
N MET A 1 -37.36 26.54 -6.21
CA MET A 1 -37.05 25.17 -6.71
C MET A 1 -35.58 24.97 -7.15
N PHE A 2 -34.84 26.02 -7.54
CA PHE A 2 -33.40 25.89 -7.87
C PHE A 2 -32.49 25.75 -6.62
N LEU A 3 -32.81 26.46 -5.55
CA LEU A 3 -32.03 26.42 -4.30
C LEU A 3 -32.01 25.03 -3.64
N LEU A 4 -33.16 24.34 -3.64
CA LEU A 4 -33.28 22.95 -3.17
C LEU A 4 -32.44 21.97 -4.00
N LYS A 5 -32.38 22.17 -5.32
CA LYS A 5 -31.56 21.35 -6.23
C LYS A 5 -30.06 21.58 -6.01
N LEU A 6 -29.64 22.83 -5.79
CA LEU A 6 -28.26 23.18 -5.44
C LEU A 6 -27.82 22.58 -4.11
N LEU A 7 -28.71 22.61 -3.10
CA LEU A 7 -28.45 21.97 -1.81
C LEU A 7 -28.33 20.45 -1.93
N LEU A 8 -29.20 19.80 -2.70
CA LEU A 8 -29.09 18.37 -2.98
C LEU A 8 -27.78 18.03 -3.69
N LEU A 9 -27.38 18.82 -4.68
CA LEU A 9 -26.15 18.58 -5.44
C LEU A 9 -24.90 18.77 -4.56
N ALA A 10 -24.87 19.82 -3.73
CA ALA A 10 -23.81 20.02 -2.74
C ALA A 10 -23.76 18.87 -1.72
N ALA A 11 -24.91 18.40 -1.23
CA ALA A 11 -24.98 17.27 -0.30
C ALA A 11 -24.42 15.99 -0.93
N VAL A 12 -24.73 15.71 -2.21
CA VAL A 12 -24.16 14.56 -2.94
C VAL A 12 -22.65 14.69 -3.10
N VAL A 13 -22.14 15.88 -3.46
CA VAL A 13 -20.69 16.11 -3.59
C VAL A 13 -19.97 15.90 -2.25
N VAL A 14 -20.54 16.41 -1.16
CA VAL A 14 -19.99 16.22 0.19
C VAL A 14 -20.04 14.75 0.60
N ALA A 15 -21.13 14.04 0.31
CA ALA A 15 -21.24 12.61 0.57
C ALA A 15 -20.19 11.80 -0.20
N VAL A 16 -20.00 12.09 -1.49
CA VAL A 16 -18.97 11.44 -2.31
C VAL A 16 -17.57 11.76 -1.80
N TRP A 17 -17.29 13.02 -1.45
CA TRP A 17 -16.01 13.42 -0.86
C TRP A 17 -15.74 12.72 0.47
N TYR A 18 -16.75 12.61 1.33
CA TYR A 18 -16.68 11.92 2.61
C TYR A 18 -16.40 10.43 2.43
N VAL A 19 -17.08 9.76 1.50
CA VAL A 19 -16.85 8.34 1.17
C VAL A 19 -15.43 8.13 0.63
N VAL A 20 -14.97 8.98 -0.30
CA VAL A 20 -13.60 8.90 -0.83
C VAL A 20 -12.56 9.14 0.27
N ARG A 21 -12.82 10.09 1.18
CA ARG A 21 -11.98 10.36 2.35
C ARG A 21 -11.94 9.16 3.31
N ALA A 22 -13.08 8.54 3.59
CA ALA A 22 -13.21 7.39 4.49
C ALA A 22 -12.59 6.10 3.95
N VAL A 23 -12.72 5.84 2.64
CA VAL A 23 -12.05 4.72 1.98
C VAL A 23 -10.53 4.92 1.96
N ARG A 24 -10.08 6.17 1.81
CA ARG A 24 -8.65 6.51 1.88
C ARG A 24 -8.07 6.37 3.29
N SER A 25 -8.85 6.66 4.34
CA SER A 25 -8.40 6.45 5.73
C SER A 25 -8.35 4.98 6.13
N THR A 26 -9.18 4.12 5.53
CA THR A 26 -9.12 2.66 5.76
C THR A 26 -7.79 2.05 5.29
N SER A 27 -7.09 2.70 4.36
CA SER A 27 -5.75 2.29 3.93
C SER A 27 -4.63 2.70 4.91
N ALA A 28 -4.92 3.56 5.89
CA ALA A 28 -3.93 4.19 6.77
C ALA A 28 -3.95 3.69 8.23
N SER A 29 -4.93 2.87 8.63
CA SER A 29 -5.17 2.60 10.06
C SER A 29 -5.43 1.14 10.43
N GLY A 30 -5.22 0.20 9.52
CA GLY A 30 -5.06 -1.19 9.94
C GLY A 30 -3.70 -1.31 10.61
N GLU A 31 -3.68 -1.46 11.92
CA GLU A 31 -2.55 -1.92 12.72
C GLU A 31 -1.96 -3.18 12.06
N VAL A 32 -0.96 -2.99 11.19
CA VAL A 32 -0.34 -4.09 10.46
C VAL A 32 0.58 -4.78 11.44
N SER A 33 0.23 -6.00 11.86
CA SER A 33 1.23 -6.94 12.35
C SER A 33 2.19 -7.19 11.20
N PHE A 34 3.27 -6.40 11.17
CA PHE A 34 4.33 -6.52 10.19
C PHE A 34 4.99 -7.87 10.42
N ALA A 35 4.61 -8.88 9.64
CA ALA A 35 5.48 -10.01 9.38
C ALA A 35 6.64 -9.43 8.54
N PRO A 36 7.85 -9.28 9.10
CA PRO A 36 8.99 -8.79 8.34
C PRO A 36 9.18 -9.67 7.09
N VAL A 37 9.69 -9.13 5.98
CA VAL A 37 9.96 -9.95 4.77
C VAL A 37 10.81 -11.17 5.13
N GLU A 38 11.66 -11.02 6.13
CA GLU A 38 12.53 -12.02 6.76
C GLU A 38 11.75 -13.22 7.34
N THR A 39 10.49 -13.05 7.72
CA THR A 39 9.63 -14.13 8.26
C THR A 39 8.74 -14.80 7.20
N LEU A 40 8.81 -14.35 5.94
CA LEU A 40 8.12 -15.02 4.84
C LEU A 40 8.76 -16.37 4.49
N PRO A 41 8.04 -17.26 3.79
CA PRO A 41 8.63 -18.47 3.20
C PRO A 41 9.89 -18.15 2.40
N ALA A 42 10.88 -19.05 2.42
CA ALA A 42 12.18 -18.81 1.78
C ALA A 42 12.05 -18.53 0.28
N GLU A 43 11.07 -19.17 -0.37
CA GLU A 43 10.73 -18.99 -1.77
C GLU A 43 10.23 -17.56 -2.05
N ALA A 44 9.36 -17.04 -1.19
CA ALA A 44 8.84 -15.68 -1.34
C ALA A 44 9.95 -14.63 -1.14
N ARG A 45 10.86 -14.86 -0.18
CA ARG A 45 12.03 -14.01 0.05
C ARG A 45 12.95 -13.96 -1.16
N GLN A 46 13.32 -15.12 -1.71
CA GLN A 46 14.21 -15.19 -2.88
C GLN A 46 13.64 -14.45 -4.09
N VAL A 47 12.31 -14.53 -4.30
CA VAL A 47 11.65 -13.80 -5.40
C VAL A 47 11.66 -12.28 -5.15
N ILE A 48 11.44 -11.86 -3.90
CA ILE A 48 11.51 -10.43 -3.51
C ILE A 48 12.94 -9.91 -3.66
N ASP A 49 13.94 -10.68 -3.23
CA ASP A 49 15.37 -10.34 -3.33
C ASP A 49 15.82 -10.26 -4.80
N ALA A 50 15.42 -11.22 -5.63
CA ALA A 50 15.71 -11.21 -7.06
C ALA A 50 15.10 -9.98 -7.76
N ALA A 51 13.88 -9.60 -7.39
CA ALA A 51 13.23 -8.40 -7.91
C ALA A 51 13.91 -7.12 -7.41
N LEU A 52 14.34 -7.08 -6.14
CA LEU A 52 15.08 -5.95 -5.57
C LEU A 52 16.47 -5.78 -6.20
N ALA A 53 17.19 -6.87 -6.45
CA ALA A 53 18.49 -6.85 -7.12
C ALA A 53 18.41 -6.32 -8.56
N ARG A 54 17.27 -6.50 -9.22
CA ARG A 54 16.98 -5.94 -10.56
C ARG A 54 16.48 -4.49 -10.53
N GLY A 55 16.31 -3.90 -9.34
CA GLY A 55 15.72 -2.57 -9.17
C GLY A 55 14.20 -2.52 -9.34
N GLU A 56 13.54 -3.67 -9.48
CA GLU A 56 12.10 -3.80 -9.75
C GLU A 56 11.28 -3.76 -8.45
N THR A 57 11.38 -2.65 -7.70
CA THR A 57 10.67 -2.45 -6.42
C THR A 57 9.16 -2.67 -6.51
N LEU A 58 8.52 -2.35 -7.64
CA LEU A 58 7.10 -2.60 -7.86
C LEU A 58 6.78 -4.09 -8.06
N ALA A 59 7.68 -4.85 -8.69
CA ALA A 59 7.53 -6.30 -8.83
C ALA A 59 7.71 -6.99 -7.47
N ALA A 60 8.74 -6.59 -6.70
CA ALA A 60 8.93 -7.04 -5.32
C ALA A 60 7.70 -6.76 -4.44
N ALA A 61 7.10 -5.57 -4.54
CA ALA A 61 5.87 -5.24 -3.83
C ALA A 61 4.67 -6.09 -4.27
N ARG A 62 4.58 -6.48 -5.54
CA ARG A 62 3.55 -7.41 -6.02
C ARG A 62 3.73 -8.81 -5.46
N HIS A 63 4.96 -9.30 -5.38
CA HIS A 63 5.26 -10.62 -4.80
C HIS A 63 4.98 -10.63 -3.30
N TYR A 64 5.37 -9.57 -2.58
CA TYR A 64 5.03 -9.40 -1.16
C TYR A 64 3.51 -9.37 -0.95
N ARG A 65 2.77 -8.66 -1.80
CA ARG A 65 1.31 -8.61 -1.78
C ARG A 65 0.66 -9.96 -2.03
N ALA A 66 1.18 -10.73 -2.99
CA ALA A 66 0.67 -12.07 -3.29
C ALA A 66 0.90 -13.04 -2.11
N ALA A 67 2.00 -12.88 -1.38
CA ALA A 67 2.33 -13.72 -0.23
C ALA A 67 1.59 -13.32 1.06
N THR A 68 1.26 -12.04 1.25
CA THR A 68 0.72 -11.50 2.51
C THR A 68 -0.71 -10.99 2.44
N GLY A 69 -1.24 -10.75 1.25
CA GLY A 69 -2.53 -10.07 1.05
C GLY A 69 -2.51 -8.57 1.37
N ALA A 70 -1.34 -7.97 1.63
CA ALA A 70 -1.23 -6.57 2.06
C ALA A 70 -1.73 -5.55 1.01
N GLY A 71 -2.10 -4.36 1.48
CA GLY A 71 -2.47 -3.25 0.58
C GLY A 71 -1.30 -2.83 -0.32
N LEU A 72 -1.58 -2.19 -1.47
CA LEU A 72 -0.53 -1.75 -2.41
C LEU A 72 0.47 -0.78 -1.75
N ALA A 73 -0.03 0.19 -0.99
CA ALA A 73 0.80 1.15 -0.27
C ALA A 73 1.67 0.46 0.80
N GLN A 74 1.09 -0.51 1.51
CA GLN A 74 1.77 -1.27 2.56
C GLN A 74 2.85 -2.19 1.99
N SER A 75 2.54 -2.87 0.89
CA SER A 75 3.49 -3.77 0.22
C SER A 75 4.70 -3.00 -0.29
N ARG A 76 4.48 -1.79 -0.82
CA ARG A 76 5.57 -0.90 -1.24
C ARG A 76 6.41 -0.43 -0.04
N ALA A 77 5.76 -0.04 1.06
CA ALA A 77 6.46 0.39 2.27
C ALA A 77 7.33 -0.74 2.85
N ALA A 78 6.79 -1.96 2.97
CA ALA A 78 7.53 -3.11 3.49
C ALA A 78 8.77 -3.45 2.63
N VAL A 79 8.61 -3.45 1.31
CA VAL A 79 9.71 -3.72 0.37
C VAL A 79 10.75 -2.61 0.37
N GLU A 80 10.35 -1.34 0.48
CA GLU A 80 11.30 -0.23 0.60
C GLU A 80 12.08 -0.30 1.91
N THR A 81 11.41 -0.52 3.05
CA THR A 81 12.08 -0.72 4.34
C THR A 81 13.07 -1.88 4.29
N TYR A 82 12.68 -2.98 3.63
CA TYR A 82 13.54 -4.15 3.46
C TYR A 82 14.76 -3.85 2.58
N ARG A 83 14.56 -3.14 1.46
CA ARG A 83 15.66 -2.67 0.61
C ARG A 83 16.65 -1.80 1.37
N TRP A 84 16.15 -0.87 2.19
CA TRP A 84 17.01 -0.01 3.01
C TRP A 84 17.84 -0.83 4.02
N LYS A 85 17.24 -1.82 4.67
CA LYS A 85 17.96 -2.74 5.57
C LYS A 85 19.03 -3.59 4.87
N GLN A 86 18.79 -3.98 3.61
CA GLN A 86 19.73 -4.80 2.82
C GLN A 86 20.91 -4.02 2.22
N GLY A 87 21.01 -2.72 2.48
CA GLY A 87 22.04 -1.87 1.88
C GLY A 87 21.48 -1.00 0.76
N GLY A 88 20.42 -0.24 1.06
CA GLY A 88 20.04 0.90 0.22
C GLY A 88 21.29 1.74 -0.11
N PRO A 89 21.37 2.34 -1.31
CA PRO A 89 22.61 2.91 -1.84
C PRO A 89 23.26 3.76 -0.75
N ALA A 90 24.50 3.40 -0.38
CA ALA A 90 25.36 4.31 0.34
C ALA A 90 25.33 5.62 -0.44
N ALA A 91 24.90 6.68 0.24
CA ALA A 91 24.81 8.03 -0.33
C ALA A 91 26.12 8.44 -1.00
#